data_AF-A0A0B8QX62-F1
#
_entry.id   AF-A0A0B8QX62-F1
#
_cell.length_a   1.000
_cell.length_b   1.000
_cell.length_c   1.000
_cell.angle_alpha   90.00
_cell.angle_beta   90.00
_cell.angle_gamma   90.00
#
_symmetry.space_group_name_H-M   'P 1'
#
loop_
_entity.id
_entity.type
_entity.pdbx_description
1 polymer ?
#
loop_
_entity_poly.entity_id
_entity_poly.type
_entity_poly.pdbx_seq_one_letter_code
_entity_poly.pdbx_strand_id
1 'polypeptide(L)'
;MDTQDLITRSENQIDNFKKNNEIILKDNINQEILKTKNSFSKEIWDEELSLEVEKEVEKKLTALNNSIDLNPTSIYFTLKAETALNPDISEEELKLAAYNFLSSKTKNKFMKKILKEKISKLTKGGNK
;
A
#
# COMPACT_ATOMS: atom_id res chain seq x y z
N MET A 1 26.65 4.77 0.16
CA MET A 1 25.28 5.21 -0.16
C MET A 1 24.77 5.92 1.07
N ASP A 2 24.36 7.18 0.93
CA ASP A 2 23.93 7.97 2.09
C ASP A 2 22.56 7.49 2.59
N THR A 3 22.26 7.70 3.88
CA THR A 3 20.98 7.30 4.46
C THR A 3 19.82 8.09 3.86
N GLN A 4 20.05 9.35 3.49
CA GLN A 4 19.04 10.12 2.76
C GLN A 4 18.80 9.57 1.35
N ASP A 5 19.83 9.06 0.67
CA ASP A 5 19.65 8.40 -0.61
C ASP A 5 18.77 7.15 -0.47
N LEU A 6 18.94 6.37 0.60
CA LEU A 6 18.15 5.17 0.87
C LEU A 6 16.67 5.51 1.13
N ILE A 7 16.41 6.50 1.98
CA ILE A 7 15.05 6.96 2.29
C ILE A 7 14.36 7.48 1.03
N THR A 8 15.03 8.38 0.30
CA THR A 8 14.52 8.95 -0.95
C THR A 8 14.22 7.87 -1.98
N ARG A 9 15.10 6.86 -2.10
CA ARG A 9 14.87 5.72 -2.99
C ARG A 9 13.65 4.91 -2.58
N SER A 10 13.45 4.66 -1.28
CA SER A 10 12.27 3.94 -0.79
C SER A 10 10.97 4.71 -1.00
N GLU A 11 10.98 6.03 -0.82
CA GLU A 11 9.84 6.90 -1.11
C GLU A 11 9.48 6.85 -2.60
N ASN A 12 10.48 7.00 -3.48
CA ASN A 12 10.29 6.88 -4.92
C ASN A 12 9.76 5.49 -5.33
N GLN A 13 10.18 4.41 -4.67
CA GLN A 13 9.66 3.07 -4.93
C GLN A 13 8.17 2.95 -4.57
N ILE A 14 7.75 3.55 -3.46
CA ILE A 14 6.33 3.58 -3.05
C ILE A 14 5.51 4.39 -4.05
N ASP A 15 6.00 5.54 -4.48
CA ASP A 15 5.31 6.39 -5.45
C ASP A 15 5.19 5.70 -6.82
N ASN A 16 6.26 5.05 -7.27
CA ASN A 16 6.23 4.25 -8.50
C ASN A 16 5.25 3.07 -8.39
N PHE A 17 5.21 2.39 -7.24
CA PHE A 17 4.25 1.32 -6.99
C PHE A 17 2.80 1.84 -7.05
N LYS A 18 2.51 2.99 -6.43
CA LYS A 18 1.18 3.63 -6.48
C LYS A 18 0.78 3.95 -7.93
N LYS A 19 1.65 4.62 -8.68
CA LYS A 19 1.41 4.98 -10.09
C LYS A 19 1.19 3.75 -10.98
N ASN A 20 2.05 2.76 -10.87
CA ASN A 20 1.95 1.55 -11.69
C ASN A 20 0.67 0.76 -11.38
N ASN A 21 0.30 0.62 -10.10
CA ASN A 21 -0.93 -0.06 -9.74
C ASN A 21 -2.17 0.71 -10.19
N GLU A 22 -2.16 2.04 -10.13
CA GLU A 22 -3.27 2.85 -10.62
C GLU A 22 -3.53 2.58 -12.11
N ILE A 23 -2.47 2.56 -12.93
CA ILE A 23 -2.57 2.24 -14.36
C ILE A 23 -3.16 0.84 -14.56
N ILE A 24 -2.58 -0.18 -13.91
CA ILE A 24 -3.02 -1.57 -14.05
C ILE A 24 -4.48 -1.74 -13.62
N LEU A 25 -4.87 -1.12 -12.50
CA LEU A 25 -6.24 -1.20 -12.00
C LEU A 25 -7.21 -0.46 -12.91
N LYS A 26 -6.86 0.73 -13.41
CA LYS A 26 -7.69 1.48 -14.35
C LYS A 26 -7.91 0.68 -15.63
N ASP A 27 -6.88 0.04 -16.17
CA ASP A 27 -6.99 -0.81 -17.36
C ASP A 27 -7.93 -2.00 -17.11
N ASN A 28 -7.74 -2.72 -16.00
CA ASN A 28 -8.59 -3.85 -15.64
C ASN A 28 -10.06 -3.45 -15.43
N ILE A 29 -10.30 -2.34 -14.73
CA ILE A 29 -11.65 -1.81 -14.51
C ILE A 29 -12.29 -1.41 -15.84
N ASN A 30 -11.55 -0.74 -16.72
CA ASN A 30 -12.04 -0.34 -18.04
C ASN A 30 -12.44 -1.55 -18.89
N GLN A 31 -11.69 -2.66 -18.83
CA GLN A 31 -12.06 -3.90 -19.52
C GLN A 31 -13.39 -4.46 -19.00
N GLU A 32 -13.61 -4.46 -17.68
CA GLU A 32 -14.89 -4.91 -17.10
C GLU A 32 -16.04 -3.96 -17.41
N ILE A 33 -15.79 -2.65 -17.45
CA ILE A 33 -16.78 -1.65 -17.89
C ILE A 33 -17.18 -1.91 -19.34
N LEU A 34 -16.21 -2.16 -20.23
CA LEU A 34 -16.50 -2.44 -21.65
C LEU A 34 -17.33 -3.71 -21.82
N LYS A 35 -17.01 -4.79 -21.10
CA LYS A 35 -17.82 -6.02 -21.10
C LYS A 35 -19.25 -5.75 -20.62
N THR A 36 -19.38 -4.98 -19.54
CA THR A 36 -20.67 -4.61 -18.95
C THR A 36 -21.48 -3.76 -19.93
N LYS A 37 -20.87 -2.71 -20.51
CA LYS A 37 -21.47 -1.83 -21.51
C LYS A 37 -22.01 -2.60 -22.71
N ASN A 38 -21.25 -3.58 -23.20
CA ASN A 38 -21.67 -4.42 -24.33
C ASN A 38 -22.85 -5.35 -24.00
N SER A 39 -23.19 -5.51 -22.73
CA SER A 39 -24.34 -6.31 -22.26
C SER A 39 -25.63 -5.50 -22.12
N PHE A 40 -25.57 -4.17 -22.29
CA PHE A 40 -26.72 -3.27 -22.19
C PHE A 40 -27.01 -2.55 -23.51
N SER A 41 -28.26 -2.13 -23.71
CA SER A 41 -28.61 -1.24 -24.84
C SER A 41 -28.06 0.16 -24.61
N LYS A 42 -27.91 0.95 -25.68
CA LYS A 42 -27.50 2.37 -25.60
C LYS A 42 -28.49 3.26 -24.85
N GLU A 43 -29.74 2.82 -24.70
CA GLU A 43 -30.76 3.52 -23.91
C GLU A 43 -30.53 3.34 -22.40
N ILE A 44 -29.89 2.26 -21.98
CA ILE A 44 -29.55 1.98 -20.58
C ILE A 44 -28.13 2.49 -20.27
N TRP A 45 -27.19 2.31 -21.21
CA TRP A 45 -25.82 2.80 -21.10
C TRP A 45 -25.64 4.07 -21.94
N ASP A 46 -26.09 5.19 -21.39
CA ASP A 46 -25.95 6.51 -22.00
C ASP A 46 -24.64 7.21 -21.59
N GLU A 47 -24.49 8.45 -22.07
CA GLU A 47 -23.31 9.28 -21.78
C GLU A 47 -23.28 9.75 -20.31
N GLU A 48 -24.43 10.02 -19.71
CA GLU A 48 -24.52 10.46 -18.31
C GLU A 48 -24.05 9.35 -17.36
N LEU A 49 -24.57 8.14 -17.51
CA LEU A 49 -24.13 6.98 -16.75
C LEU A 49 -22.65 6.67 -16.98
N SER A 50 -22.17 6.80 -18.23
CA SER A 50 -20.75 6.60 -18.55
C SER A 50 -19.85 7.55 -17.74
N LEU A 51 -20.22 8.82 -17.67
CA LEU A 51 -19.49 9.84 -16.91
C LEU A 51 -19.58 9.60 -15.40
N GLU A 52 -20.72 9.16 -14.87
CA GLU A 52 -20.86 8.82 -13.45
C GLU A 52 -19.98 7.63 -13.05
N VAL A 53 -19.96 6.58 -13.89
CA VAL A 53 -19.09 5.42 -13.69
C VAL A 53 -17.62 5.84 -13.68
N GLU A 54 -17.19 6.64 -14.66
CA GLU A 54 -15.79 7.13 -14.73
C GLU A 54 -15.40 7.92 -13.48
N LYS A 55 -16.25 8.86 -13.04
CA LYS A 55 -16.02 9.65 -11.82
C LYS A 55 -15.91 8.78 -10.56
N GLU A 56 -16.79 7.79 -10.40
CA GLU A 56 -16.75 6.91 -9.23
C GLU A 56 -15.51 6.00 -9.27
N VAL A 57 -15.08 5.54 -10.46
CA VAL A 57 -13.82 4.79 -10.63
C VAL A 57 -12.62 5.63 -10.20
N GLU A 58 -12.49 6.86 -10.71
CA GLU A 58 -11.38 7.75 -10.35
C GLU A 58 -11.34 8.04 -8.85
N LYS A 59 -12.50 8.29 -8.25
CA LYS A 59 -12.63 8.48 -6.80
C LYS A 59 -12.18 7.26 -6.00
N LYS A 60 -12.55 6.04 -6.43
CA LYS A 60 -12.15 4.79 -5.77
C LYS A 60 -10.65 4.50 -5.93
N LEU A 61 -10.09 4.73 -7.12
CA LEU A 61 -8.65 4.61 -7.38
C LEU A 61 -7.85 5.59 -6.50
N THR A 62 -8.29 6.85 -6.45
CA THR A 62 -7.68 7.87 -5.58
C THR A 62 -7.74 7.46 -4.11
N ALA A 63 -8.91 6.99 -3.65
CA ALA A 63 -9.07 6.52 -2.27
C ALA A 63 -8.16 5.32 -1.95
N LEU A 64 -7.99 4.39 -2.89
CA LEU A 64 -7.08 3.26 -2.74
C LEU A 64 -5.62 3.72 -2.65
N ASN A 65 -5.17 4.59 -3.55
CA ASN A 65 -3.80 5.12 -3.54
C ASN A 65 -3.50 5.89 -2.24
N ASN A 66 -4.45 6.70 -1.77
CA ASN A 66 -4.33 7.44 -0.51
C ASN A 66 -4.37 6.52 0.72
N SER A 67 -4.90 5.30 0.59
CA SER A 67 -4.91 4.31 1.67
C SER A 67 -3.56 3.60 1.87
N ILE A 68 -2.60 3.78 0.95
CA ILE A 68 -1.23 3.25 1.10
C ILE A 68 -0.42 4.30 1.86
N ASP A 69 -0.41 4.15 3.18
CA ASP A 69 0.13 5.10 4.16
C ASP A 69 1.54 4.71 4.68
N LEU A 70 2.35 4.12 3.80
CA LEU A 70 3.74 3.77 4.09
C LEU A 70 4.63 5.03 4.09
N ASN A 71 5.41 5.21 5.16
CA ASN A 71 6.30 6.36 5.36
C ASN A 71 7.71 5.87 5.76
N PRO A 72 8.64 5.69 4.79
CA PRO A 72 10.00 5.23 5.04
C PRO A 72 10.77 6.08 6.05
N THR A 73 10.64 7.40 5.96
CA THR A 73 11.27 8.35 6.89
C THR A 73 10.88 8.07 8.34
N SER A 74 9.58 7.89 8.60
CA SER A 74 9.07 7.63 9.96
C SER A 74 9.54 6.27 10.50
N ILE A 75 9.61 5.25 9.63
CA ILE A 75 10.13 3.93 10.00
C ILE A 75 11.61 4.05 10.36
N TYR A 76 12.41 4.74 9.54
CA TYR A 76 13.83 4.91 9.78
C TYR A 76 14.10 5.56 11.15
N PHE A 77 13.46 6.68 11.45
CA PHE A 77 13.68 7.36 12.74
C PHE A 77 13.21 6.53 13.93
N THR A 78 12.13 5.75 13.76
CA THR A 78 11.67 4.82 14.79
C THR A 78 12.72 3.74 15.06
N LEU A 79 13.20 3.07 14.01
CA LEU A 79 14.20 2.01 14.15
C LEU A 79 15.54 2.54 14.68
N LYS A 80 15.94 3.75 14.29
CA LYS A 80 17.14 4.41 14.83
C LYS A 80 17.03 4.67 16.33
N ALA A 81 15.83 5.00 16.82
CA ALA A 81 15.60 5.14 18.26
C ALA A 81 15.68 3.79 18.98
N GLU A 82 15.09 2.73 18.39
CA GLU A 82 15.16 1.37 18.93
C GLU A 82 16.60 0.85 19.03
N THR A 83 17.43 1.05 17.99
CA THR A 83 18.84 0.65 18.02
C THR A 83 19.68 1.46 19.00
N ALA A 84 19.31 2.72 19.25
CA ALA A 84 19.99 3.53 20.26
C ALA A 84 19.66 3.07 21.69
N LEU A 85 18.45 2.54 21.92
CA LEU A 85 18.01 2.02 23.22
C LEU A 85 18.52 0.60 23.48
N ASN A 86 18.64 -0.21 22.43
CA ASN A 86 19.19 -1.56 22.49
C ASN A 86 20.23 -1.77 21.36
N PRO A 87 21.52 -1.49 21.63
CA PRO A 87 22.57 -1.62 20.62
C PRO A 87 22.78 -3.04 20.08
N ASP A 88 22.43 -4.06 20.87
CA ASP A 88 22.59 -5.48 20.53
C ASP A 88 21.33 -6.07 19.87
N ILE A 89 20.35 -5.22 19.52
CA ILE A 89 19.12 -5.66 18.86
C ILE A 89 19.42 -6.41 17.56
N SER A 90 18.84 -7.60 17.42
CA SER A 90 19.01 -8.40 16.22
C SER A 90 18.24 -7.83 15.03
N GLU A 91 18.63 -8.24 13.83
CA GLU A 91 17.92 -7.86 12.61
C GLU A 91 16.46 -8.35 12.61
N GLU A 92 16.18 -9.52 13.20
CA GLU A 92 14.82 -10.06 13.30
C GLU A 92 13.95 -9.23 14.26
N GLU A 93 14.50 -8.80 15.39
CA GLU A 93 13.82 -7.91 16.33
C GLU A 93 13.57 -6.54 15.71
N LEU A 94 14.52 -6.00 14.94
CA LEU A 94 14.33 -4.75 14.19
C LEU A 94 13.23 -4.88 13.12
N LYS A 95 13.20 -5.99 12.38
CA LYS A 95 12.13 -6.29 11.41
C LYS A 95 10.78 -6.37 12.10
N LEU A 96 10.71 -7.00 13.27
CA LEU A 96 9.49 -7.10 14.06
C LEU A 96 9.04 -5.72 14.55
N ALA A 97 9.95 -4.90 15.06
CA ALA A 97 9.68 -3.51 15.47
C ALA A 97 9.14 -2.67 14.30
N ALA A 98 9.74 -2.81 13.10
CA ALA A 98 9.28 -2.13 11.90
C ALA A 98 7.83 -2.50 11.54
N TYR A 99 7.50 -3.80 11.53
CA TYR A 99 6.14 -4.24 11.21
C TYR A 99 5.12 -3.85 12.28
N ASN A 100 5.50 -3.92 13.56
CA ASN A 100 4.64 -3.46 14.66
C ASN A 100 4.34 -1.96 14.54
N PHE A 101 5.37 -1.15 14.29
CA PHE A 101 5.21 0.29 14.04
C PHE A 101 4.26 0.54 12.88
N LEU A 102 4.51 -0.07 11.71
CA LEU A 102 3.65 0.04 10.53
C LEU A 102 2.20 -0.36 10.82
N SER A 103 1.99 -1.47 11.56
CA SER A 103 0.66 -1.99 11.89
C SER A 103 -0.11 -1.05 12.83
N SER A 104 0.62 -0.34 13.70
CA SER A 104 0.04 0.65 14.62
C SER A 104 -0.36 1.95 13.92
N LYS A 105 0.34 2.33 12.84
CA LYS A 105 0.13 3.59 12.13
C LYS A 105 -0.85 3.47 10.97
N THR A 106 -0.91 2.33 10.30
CA THR A 106 -1.77 2.19 9.13
C THR A 106 -3.26 2.25 9.49
N LYS A 107 -4.03 3.04 8.73
CA LYS A 107 -5.50 3.07 8.80
C LYS A 107 -6.13 2.07 7.83
N ASN A 108 -5.35 1.52 6.90
CA ASN A 108 -5.83 0.57 5.91
C ASN A 108 -6.00 -0.84 6.52
N LYS A 109 -7.24 -1.34 6.54
CA LYS A 109 -7.57 -2.68 7.09
C LYS A 109 -6.84 -3.82 6.38
N PHE A 110 -6.67 -3.72 5.06
CA PHE A 110 -5.98 -4.73 4.26
C PHE A 110 -4.48 -4.73 4.55
N MET A 111 -3.86 -3.54 4.56
CA MET A 111 -2.44 -3.40 4.95
C MET A 111 -2.20 -3.92 6.36
N LYS A 112 -3.09 -3.58 7.31
CA LYS A 112 -3.03 -4.08 8.68
C LYS A 112 -3.09 -5.61 8.76
N LYS A 113 -3.91 -6.25 7.92
CA LYS A 113 -3.99 -7.72 7.85
C LYS A 113 -2.67 -8.33 7.36
N ILE A 114 -2.09 -7.78 6.29
CA ILE A 114 -0.79 -8.23 5.75
C ILE A 114 0.30 -8.09 6.81
N LEU A 115 0.40 -6.93 7.47
CA LEU A 115 1.41 -6.68 8.49
C LEU A 115 1.28 -7.64 9.69
N LYS A 116 0.04 -7.89 10.15
CA LYS A 116 -0.21 -8.88 11.22
C LYS A 116 0.23 -10.28 10.82
N GLU A 117 0.02 -10.68 9.57
CA GLU A 117 0.50 -11.97 9.08
C GLU A 117 2.02 -12.06 9.09
N LYS A 118 2.72 -10.99 8.66
CA LYS A 118 4.19 -10.90 8.71
C LYS A 118 4.71 -10.97 10.14
N ILE A 119 4.09 -10.25 11.07
CA ILE A 119 4.38 -10.31 12.52
C ILE A 119 4.18 -11.74 13.05
N SER A 120 3.06 -12.38 12.71
CA SER A 120 2.79 -13.75 13.14
C SER A 120 3.81 -14.76 12.60
N LYS A 121 4.35 -14.53 11.39
CA LYS A 121 5.36 -15.41 10.80
C LYS A 121 6.71 -15.28 11.50
N LEU A 122 7.13 -14.06 11.82
CA LEU A 122 8.37 -13.81 12.57
C LEU A 122 8.29 -14.36 14.01
N THR A 123 7.16 -14.17 14.69
CA THR A 123 6.97 -14.64 16.07
C THR A 123 6.82 -16.16 16.19
N LYS A 124 6.29 -16.83 15.17
CA LYS A 124 6.15 -18.31 15.15
C LYS A 124 7.36 -19.03 14.56
N GLY A 125 8.23 -18.32 13.85
CA GLY A 125 9.43 -18.85 13.21
C GLY A 125 10.59 -19.15 14.15
N GLY A 126 10.58 -18.61 15.38
CA GLY A 126 11.63 -18.78 16.39
C GLY A 126 11.66 -20.13 17.12
N ASN A 127 10.86 -21.12 16.71
CA ASN A 127 10.87 -22.49 17.25
C ASN A 127 11.33 -23.49 16.17
N LYS A 128 12.55 -23.32 15.64
CA LYS A 128 13.25 -24.38 14.91
C LYS A 128 14.74 -24.31 15.18
#